data_AF-A0A8H8U6R4-F1
#
_entry.id   AF-A0A8H8U6R4-F1
#
_cell.length_a   1.000
_cell.length_b   1.000
_cell.length_c   1.000
_cell.angle_alpha   90.00
_cell.angle_beta   90.00
_cell.angle_gamma   90.00
#
_symmetry.space_group_name_H-M   'P 1'
#
loop_
_entity.id
_entity.type
_entity.pdbx_description
1 polymer ?
#
loop_
_entity_poly.entity_id
_entity_poly.type
_entity_poly.pdbx_seq_one_letter_code
_entity_poly.pdbx_strand_id
1 'polypeptide(L)'
;MIPLNSGYDIVGTHSMDSADDVSEISSNRFTIFPRLPAELRAKVWQAAITPRVIRCQRTNDENLFTAPPRSVTLFEVNRESRNIAFLYGEFILLSTTPCYIYFSPKIDYLLFDVGWKSLAAPPQYRRINVVLPAPATPPKVPQDFIVSLEAIDPALKMLRNIMVHPNWNDQRMVPTVPLARLPYLERVLVASDEKSIGLRSEVMFSTVHDIKMYYDITRKTAPEVTTPKIAVGCLGWTGKDRWTMHHGRHDNRQLVAVFQDYAAMKEHQRLLQEEEKRFTEERFGPRTPSFMVKLRQAREAHSTEPKPISILPATKTLPKPPTYEEATSADAPLKE
;
A
#
# COMPACT_ATOMS: atom_id res chain seq x y z
N MET A 1 22.08 36.85 -27.04
CA MET A 1 21.61 38.16 -27.53
C MET A 1 20.11 38.10 -27.71
N ILE A 2 19.38 38.75 -26.81
CA ILE A 2 17.91 38.86 -26.81
C ILE A 2 17.63 40.32 -26.43
N PRO A 3 16.76 41.05 -27.16
CA PRO A 3 16.62 42.48 -26.97
C PRO A 3 15.79 42.81 -25.72
N LEU A 4 16.24 43.86 -25.02
CA LEU A 4 15.50 44.61 -24.01
C LEU A 4 14.42 45.44 -24.70
N ASN A 5 13.18 45.39 -24.22
CA ASN A 5 12.13 46.33 -24.60
C ASN A 5 11.80 47.23 -23.42
N SER A 6 11.97 48.52 -23.66
CA SER A 6 11.77 49.64 -22.74
C SER A 6 10.32 50.15 -22.76
N GLY A 7 9.91 50.69 -21.62
CA GLY A 7 9.13 51.91 -21.55
C GLY A 7 7.61 51.77 -21.62
N TYR A 8 6.94 52.14 -20.54
CA TYR A 8 5.84 53.11 -20.55
C TYR A 8 5.66 53.66 -19.14
N ASP A 9 5.95 54.94 -18.97
CA ASP A 9 5.46 55.77 -17.87
C ASP A 9 4.07 56.30 -18.24
N ILE A 10 3.09 56.14 -17.34
CA ILE A 10 1.88 56.97 -17.32
C ILE A 10 1.61 57.38 -15.87
N VAL A 11 1.73 58.69 -15.64
CA VAL A 11 1.29 59.42 -14.45
C VAL A 11 -0.24 59.51 -14.48
N GLY A 12 -0.90 59.19 -13.36
CA GLY A 12 -2.34 59.37 -13.16
C GLY A 12 -2.66 59.61 -11.69
N THR A 13 -3.28 60.76 -11.44
CA THR A 13 -3.56 61.42 -10.16
C THR A 13 -4.75 60.86 -9.37
N HIS A 14 -4.64 60.96 -8.03
CA HIS A 14 -5.66 61.12 -6.98
C HIS A 14 -7.11 60.62 -7.18
N SER A 15 -7.54 59.74 -6.27
CA SER A 15 -8.89 59.79 -5.67
C SER A 15 -8.81 59.36 -4.20
N MET A 16 -9.28 60.23 -3.30
CA MET A 16 -9.59 59.92 -1.90
C MET A 16 -10.93 59.18 -1.81
N ASP A 17 -11.14 58.56 -0.65
CA ASP A 17 -12.39 58.00 -0.13
C ASP A 17 -12.86 56.67 -0.70
N SER A 18 -12.48 55.59 -0.01
CA SER A 18 -13.45 54.56 0.37
C SER A 18 -12.94 53.77 1.57
N ALA A 19 -13.75 53.86 2.62
CA ALA A 19 -14.00 52.96 3.73
C ALA A 19 -12.94 51.90 4.07
N ASP A 20 -12.61 51.86 5.36
CA ASP A 20 -12.07 50.73 6.13
C ASP A 20 -12.39 49.36 5.51
N ASP A 21 -11.57 48.97 4.54
CA ASP A 21 -11.47 47.61 4.05
C ASP A 21 -10.63 46.89 5.10
N VAL A 22 -11.34 46.28 6.04
CA VAL A 22 -10.83 45.22 6.89
C VAL A 22 -10.26 44.19 5.93
N SER A 23 -9.00 44.36 5.59
CA SER A 23 -8.18 43.45 4.81
C SER A 23 -8.03 42.21 5.66
N GLU A 24 -9.08 41.40 5.55
CA GLU A 24 -9.23 40.06 6.03
C GLU A 24 -7.89 39.36 5.79
N ILE A 25 -7.34 38.82 6.87
CA ILE A 25 -6.01 38.24 6.95
C ILE A 25 -5.93 37.06 5.94
N SER A 26 -5.67 37.39 4.69
CA SER A 26 -5.29 36.48 3.60
C SER A 26 -3.81 36.04 3.77
N SER A 27 -3.30 36.13 4.99
CA SER A 27 -1.90 35.84 5.36
C SER A 27 -1.66 34.36 5.66
N ASN A 28 -2.61 33.48 5.36
CA ASN A 28 -2.42 32.02 5.45
C ASN A 28 -1.72 31.43 4.22
N ARG A 29 -1.06 32.24 3.38
CA ARG A 29 -0.15 31.74 2.34
C ARG A 29 1.26 31.60 2.92
N PHE A 30 1.71 30.36 3.04
CA PHE A 30 3.10 30.04 3.35
C PHE A 30 4.03 30.52 2.22
N THR A 31 4.47 31.78 2.28
CA THR A 31 5.32 32.43 1.26
C THR A 31 6.81 32.28 1.52
N ILE A 32 7.19 31.64 2.63
CA ILE A 32 8.59 31.51 3.05
C ILE A 32 9.33 30.52 2.14
N PHE A 33 8.66 29.46 1.69
CA PHE A 33 9.34 28.37 0.97
C PHE A 33 10.12 28.85 -0.26
N PRO A 34 9.54 29.61 -1.21
CA PRO A 34 10.29 30.07 -2.38
C PRO A 34 11.41 31.07 -2.05
N ARG A 35 11.36 31.71 -0.88
CA ARG A 35 12.36 32.68 -0.40
C ARG A 35 13.53 32.01 0.31
N LEU A 36 13.45 30.70 0.60
CA LEU A 36 14.56 29.96 1.17
C LEU A 36 15.72 29.84 0.15
N PRO A 37 16.98 29.89 0.63
CA PRO A 37 18.14 29.50 -0.17
C PRO A 37 17.92 28.17 -0.89
N ALA A 38 18.44 28.05 -2.10
CA ALA A 38 18.20 26.89 -2.97
C ALA A 38 18.63 25.58 -2.30
N GLU A 39 19.68 25.61 -1.48
CA GLU A 39 20.20 24.48 -0.74
C GLU A 39 19.21 23.99 0.32
N LEU A 40 18.56 24.90 1.03
CA LEU A 40 17.54 24.56 2.03
C LEU A 40 16.28 24.02 1.35
N ARG A 41 15.85 24.64 0.24
CA ARG A 41 14.72 24.11 -0.56
C ARG A 41 15.02 22.70 -1.06
N ALA A 42 16.22 22.47 -1.58
CA ALA A 42 16.65 21.14 -2.03
C ALA A 42 16.60 20.12 -0.90
N LYS A 43 17.11 20.44 0.30
CA LYS A 43 17.04 19.56 1.47
C LYS A 43 15.60 19.26 1.90
N VAL A 44 14.74 20.27 1.93
CA VAL A 44 13.32 20.08 2.28
C VAL A 44 12.63 19.20 1.24
N TRP A 45 12.87 19.43 -0.05
CA TRP A 45 12.31 18.60 -1.10
C TRP A 45 12.83 17.18 -1.08
N GLN A 46 14.13 16.96 -0.86
CA GLN A 46 14.69 15.62 -0.67
C GLN A 46 14.04 14.92 0.52
N ALA A 47 13.87 15.61 1.65
CA ALA A 47 13.20 15.05 2.83
C ALA A 47 11.71 14.77 2.60
N ALA A 48 11.07 15.50 1.68
CA ALA A 48 9.68 15.30 1.29
C ALA A 48 9.48 14.14 0.30
N ILE A 49 10.54 13.55 -0.27
CA ILE A 49 10.41 12.35 -1.09
C ILE A 49 10.26 11.14 -0.17
N THR A 50 9.02 10.69 0.01
CA THR A 50 8.71 9.52 0.82
C THR A 50 8.79 8.23 -0.02
N PRO A 51 9.47 7.18 0.45
CA PRO A 51 9.42 5.85 -0.15
C PRO A 51 7.98 5.33 -0.28
N ARG A 52 7.66 4.71 -1.42
CA ARG A 52 6.39 4.01 -1.62
C ARG A 52 6.63 2.54 -1.93
N VAL A 53 5.58 1.74 -1.80
CA VAL A 53 5.62 0.32 -2.16
C VAL A 53 4.95 0.16 -3.52
N ILE A 54 5.73 -0.13 -4.55
CA ILE A 54 5.23 -0.47 -5.88
C ILE A 54 5.21 -1.98 -5.99
N ARG A 55 4.05 -2.54 -6.33
CA ARG A 55 3.88 -3.98 -6.50
C ARG A 55 4.07 -4.37 -7.93
N CYS A 56 4.80 -5.46 -8.13
CA CYS A 56 4.95 -6.12 -9.42
C CYS A 56 4.31 -7.50 -9.33
N GLN A 57 3.16 -7.64 -9.99
CA GLN A 57 2.51 -8.93 -10.18
C GLN A 57 2.95 -9.51 -11.51
N ARG A 58 3.59 -10.68 -11.46
CA ARG A 58 3.97 -11.41 -12.66
C ARG A 58 2.75 -12.12 -13.25
N THR A 59 2.44 -11.85 -14.50
CA THR A 59 1.52 -12.66 -15.30
C THR A 59 2.30 -13.49 -16.31
N ASN A 60 1.61 -14.34 -17.08
CA ASN A 60 2.27 -15.14 -18.12
C ASN A 60 2.80 -14.29 -19.27
N ASP A 61 2.20 -13.12 -19.50
CA ASP A 61 2.44 -12.29 -20.68
C ASP A 61 3.19 -11.00 -20.33
N GLU A 62 2.96 -10.42 -19.15
CA GLU A 62 3.57 -9.16 -18.71
C GLU A 62 3.76 -9.05 -17.19
N ASN A 63 4.61 -8.10 -16.77
CA ASN A 63 4.69 -7.69 -15.37
C ASN A 63 3.72 -6.51 -15.16
N LEU A 64 2.71 -6.71 -14.32
CA LEU A 64 1.75 -5.68 -13.96
C LEU A 64 2.25 -4.90 -12.75
N PHE A 65 2.40 -3.59 -12.90
CA PHE A 65 2.79 -2.72 -11.80
C PHE A 65 1.58 -2.05 -11.19
N THR A 66 1.49 -2.04 -9.86
CA THR A 66 0.45 -1.29 -9.14
C THR A 66 1.09 -0.40 -8.08
N ALA A 67 0.65 0.86 -8.05
CA ALA A 67 1.09 1.87 -7.11
C ALA A 67 -0.05 2.24 -6.17
N PRO A 68 0.26 2.79 -4.98
CA PRO A 68 -0.74 3.47 -4.17
C PRO A 68 -1.43 4.56 -5.02
N PRO A 69 -2.75 4.76 -4.85
CA PRO A 69 -3.55 5.63 -5.71
C PRO A 69 -3.21 7.12 -5.59
N ARG A 70 -2.55 7.52 -4.49
CA ARG A 70 -2.05 8.89 -4.35
C ARG A 70 -0.75 9.04 -5.12
N SER A 71 -0.68 10.07 -5.96
CA SER A 71 0.54 10.42 -6.68
C SER A 71 1.67 10.71 -5.67
N VAL A 72 2.92 10.70 -6.15
CA VAL A 72 4.04 11.27 -5.38
C VAL A 72 3.62 12.67 -4.98
N THR A 73 3.57 12.98 -3.68
CA THR A 73 3.06 14.28 -3.19
C THR A 73 3.71 15.44 -3.92
N LEU A 74 5.01 15.36 -4.20
CA LEU A 74 5.77 16.38 -4.93
C LEU A 74 5.31 16.62 -6.38
N PHE A 75 4.65 15.67 -7.04
CA PHE A 75 4.13 15.87 -8.38
C PHE A 75 2.85 16.72 -8.43
N GLU A 76 2.12 16.78 -7.31
CA GLU A 76 0.86 17.51 -7.17
C GLU A 76 1.05 18.95 -6.67
N VAL A 77 2.19 19.27 -6.05
CA VAL A 77 2.41 20.60 -5.43
C VAL A 77 2.65 21.70 -6.46
N ASN A 78 3.78 21.68 -7.19
CA ASN A 78 4.09 22.69 -8.22
C ASN A 78 5.15 22.17 -9.22
N ARG A 79 5.53 23.01 -10.20
CA ARG A 79 6.53 22.65 -11.23
C ARG A 79 7.92 22.44 -10.65
N GLU A 80 8.32 23.24 -9.66
CA GLU A 80 9.64 23.14 -9.02
C GLU A 80 9.76 21.82 -8.25
N SER A 81 8.78 21.49 -7.40
CA SER A 81 8.77 20.24 -6.63
C SER A 81 8.81 19.02 -7.54
N ARG A 82 8.12 19.06 -8.68
CA ARG A 82 8.16 17.99 -9.68
C ARG A 82 9.54 17.82 -10.30
N ASN A 83 10.18 18.92 -10.73
CA ASN A 83 11.54 18.86 -11.28
C ASN A 83 12.52 18.30 -10.24
N ILE A 84 12.36 18.70 -8.98
CA ILE A 84 13.21 18.25 -7.89
C ILE A 84 12.99 16.76 -7.57
N ALA A 85 11.73 16.30 -7.63
CA ALA A 85 11.41 14.88 -7.50
C ALA A 85 12.09 14.05 -8.60
N PHE A 86 12.04 14.48 -9.86
CA PHE A 86 12.77 13.81 -10.95
C PHE A 86 14.30 13.84 -10.73
N LEU A 87 14.85 14.98 -10.30
CA LEU A 87 16.29 15.13 -10.11
C LEU A 87 16.86 14.26 -8.99
N TYR A 88 16.24 14.25 -7.80
CA TYR A 88 16.79 13.51 -6.65
C TYR A 88 16.19 12.12 -6.49
N GLY A 89 14.94 11.95 -6.94
CA GLY A 89 14.23 10.69 -6.90
C GLY A 89 14.50 9.80 -8.10
N GLU A 90 15.06 10.31 -9.20
CA GLU A 90 15.39 9.51 -10.39
C GLU A 90 14.17 8.67 -10.86
N PHE A 91 13.00 9.31 -10.89
CA PHE A 91 11.76 8.63 -11.26
C PHE A 91 11.76 8.27 -12.76
N ILE A 92 11.54 6.99 -13.03
CA ILE A 92 11.27 6.44 -14.37
C ILE A 92 9.76 6.20 -14.54
N LEU A 93 9.32 6.12 -15.80
CA LEU A 93 7.93 5.87 -16.13
C LEU A 93 7.75 4.39 -16.53
N LEU A 94 7.09 3.62 -15.67
CA LEU A 94 6.75 2.22 -15.95
C LEU A 94 5.39 2.17 -16.66
N SER A 95 5.35 1.47 -17.79
CA SER A 95 4.10 1.18 -18.52
C SER A 95 3.37 0.03 -17.84
N THR A 96 2.08 0.20 -17.53
CA THR A 96 1.25 -0.85 -16.95
C THR A 96 -0.19 -0.70 -17.42
N THR A 97 -0.71 -1.59 -18.25
CA THR A 97 -2.06 -1.41 -18.82
C THR A 97 -3.12 -1.27 -17.71
N PRO A 98 -3.96 -0.21 -17.65
CA PRO A 98 -4.17 0.87 -18.63
C PRO A 98 -3.50 2.22 -18.30
N CYS A 99 -2.57 2.29 -17.36
CA CYS A 99 -1.96 3.52 -16.86
C CYS A 99 -0.41 3.51 -16.90
N TYR A 100 0.18 4.59 -16.40
CA TYR A 100 1.62 4.67 -16.18
C TYR A 100 1.89 4.96 -14.71
N ILE A 101 2.98 4.40 -14.21
CA ILE A 101 3.42 4.60 -12.84
C ILE A 101 4.80 5.22 -12.85
N TYR A 102 4.97 6.32 -12.14
CA TYR A 102 6.30 6.81 -11.81
C TYR A 102 6.91 5.95 -10.71
N PHE A 103 8.10 5.44 -10.94
CA PHE A 103 8.84 4.58 -10.01
C PHE A 103 10.26 5.11 -9.81
N SER A 104 10.73 5.13 -8.56
CA SER A 104 12.12 5.45 -8.24
C SER A 104 12.89 4.18 -7.86
N PRO A 105 13.83 3.69 -8.67
CA PRO A 105 14.69 2.55 -8.29
C PRO A 105 15.51 2.82 -7.02
N LYS A 106 15.73 4.10 -6.72
CA LYS A 106 16.53 4.59 -5.60
C LYS A 106 15.78 4.64 -4.28
N ILE A 107 14.51 5.07 -4.30
CA ILE A 107 13.76 5.42 -3.09
C ILE A 107 12.57 4.49 -2.88
N ASP A 108 11.86 4.09 -3.93
CA ASP A 108 10.69 3.21 -3.80
C ASP A 108 11.14 1.76 -3.50
N TYR A 109 10.21 0.99 -2.92
CA TYR A 109 10.34 -0.44 -2.72
C TYR A 109 9.58 -1.19 -3.80
N LEU A 110 10.24 -2.13 -4.47
CA LEU A 110 9.58 -3.06 -5.37
C LEU A 110 9.15 -4.32 -4.60
N LEU A 111 7.83 -4.51 -4.43
CA LEU A 111 7.25 -5.70 -3.83
C LEU A 111 6.86 -6.71 -4.92
N PHE A 112 7.43 -7.91 -4.86
CA PHE A 112 7.11 -8.99 -5.79
C PHE A 112 7.26 -10.36 -5.13
N ASP A 113 6.72 -11.39 -5.78
CA ASP A 113 6.93 -12.77 -5.37
C ASP A 113 8.25 -13.30 -5.98
N VAL A 114 9.23 -13.54 -5.12
CA VAL A 114 10.54 -14.09 -5.50
C VAL A 114 10.47 -15.58 -5.84
N GLY A 115 9.37 -16.25 -5.54
CA GLY A 115 9.25 -17.70 -5.53
C GLY A 115 10.26 -18.36 -4.58
N TRP A 116 9.96 -19.56 -4.13
CA TRP A 116 10.77 -20.23 -3.14
C TRP A 116 10.92 -21.71 -3.47
N LYS A 117 12.14 -22.24 -3.33
CA LYS A 117 12.44 -23.66 -3.48
C LYS A 117 13.10 -24.21 -2.21
N SER A 118 12.77 -25.44 -1.84
CA SER A 118 13.38 -26.09 -0.68
C SER A 118 14.86 -26.34 -0.92
N LEU A 119 15.70 -26.05 0.08
CA LEU A 119 17.13 -26.31 0.06
C LEU A 119 17.43 -27.82 0.12
N ALA A 120 16.55 -28.58 0.80
CA ALA A 120 16.72 -30.02 1.04
C ALA A 120 16.08 -30.91 -0.03
N ALA A 121 15.20 -30.36 -0.88
CA ALA A 121 14.61 -31.14 -1.94
C ALA A 121 15.68 -31.42 -3.02
N PRO A 122 16.03 -32.70 -3.30
CA PRO A 122 16.67 -33.00 -4.59
C PRO A 122 15.77 -32.43 -5.69
N PRO A 123 16.31 -32.04 -6.87
CA PRO A 123 15.49 -31.52 -7.95
C PRO A 123 14.42 -32.55 -8.28
N GLN A 124 13.23 -32.34 -7.73
CA GLN A 124 12.05 -33.07 -8.13
C GLN A 124 11.70 -32.49 -9.48
N TYR A 125 12.43 -32.92 -10.51
CA TYR A 125 11.85 -33.02 -11.82
C TYR A 125 10.56 -33.78 -11.57
N ARG A 126 9.45 -33.05 -11.61
CA ARG A 126 8.11 -33.59 -11.64
C ARG A 126 8.10 -34.57 -12.81
N ARG A 127 8.44 -35.84 -12.54
CA ARG A 127 8.04 -36.98 -13.36
C ARG A 127 6.54 -37.09 -13.16
N ILE A 128 5.81 -36.16 -13.78
CA ILE A 128 4.40 -36.35 -14.08
C ILE A 128 4.40 -37.46 -15.11
N ASN A 129 4.47 -38.71 -14.65
CA ASN A 129 3.99 -39.87 -15.41
C ASN A 129 2.46 -39.91 -15.34
N VAL A 130 1.80 -38.76 -15.47
CA VAL A 130 0.41 -38.72 -15.86
C VAL A 130 0.46 -38.60 -17.37
N VAL A 131 0.00 -39.64 -18.04
CA VAL A 131 -0.28 -39.64 -19.49
C VAL A 131 -1.46 -38.68 -19.72
N LEU A 132 -1.24 -37.39 -19.49
CA LEU A 132 -2.07 -36.32 -20.03
C LEU A 132 -1.54 -36.06 -21.44
N PRO A 133 -2.42 -35.92 -22.45
CA PRO A 133 -1.99 -35.53 -23.78
C PRO A 133 -1.13 -34.27 -23.65
N ALA A 134 0.07 -34.32 -24.24
CA ALA A 134 1.02 -33.22 -24.19
C ALA A 134 0.28 -31.93 -24.53
N PRO A 135 0.28 -30.90 -23.66
CA PRO A 135 -0.19 -29.59 -24.09
C PRO A 135 0.60 -29.25 -25.35
N ALA A 136 -0.11 -28.94 -26.44
CA ALA A 136 0.49 -28.70 -27.76
C ALA A 136 1.51 -27.55 -27.78
N THR A 137 1.62 -26.83 -26.67
CA THR A 137 2.65 -25.83 -26.41
C THR A 137 3.53 -26.28 -25.24
N PRO A 138 4.86 -26.36 -25.41
CA PRO A 138 5.76 -26.57 -24.29
C PRO A 138 5.52 -25.43 -23.26
N PRO A 139 5.52 -25.71 -21.96
CA PRO A 139 5.42 -24.67 -20.95
C PRO A 139 6.57 -23.69 -21.21
N LYS A 140 6.23 -22.43 -21.53
CA LYS A 140 7.22 -21.37 -21.70
C LYS A 140 8.11 -21.40 -20.46
N VAL A 141 9.40 -21.67 -20.66
CA VAL A 141 10.40 -21.70 -19.58
C VAL A 141 10.18 -20.44 -18.73
N PRO A 142 10.05 -20.55 -17.39
CA PRO A 142 9.86 -19.36 -16.57
C PRO A 142 11.01 -18.40 -16.85
N GLN A 143 10.72 -17.33 -17.60
CA GLN A 143 11.70 -16.30 -17.92
C GLN A 143 12.30 -15.83 -16.60
N ASP A 144 13.63 -15.75 -16.53
CA ASP A 144 14.33 -15.19 -15.38
C ASP A 144 13.71 -13.83 -15.06
N PHE A 145 13.19 -13.68 -13.85
CA PHE A 145 12.47 -12.48 -13.44
C PHE A 145 13.35 -11.24 -13.52
N ILE A 146 14.65 -11.37 -13.22
CA ILE A 146 15.56 -10.23 -13.34
C ILE A 146 15.70 -9.83 -14.80
N VAL A 147 15.81 -10.81 -15.72
CA VAL A 147 15.85 -10.54 -17.16
C VAL A 147 14.56 -9.89 -17.64
N SER A 148 13.40 -10.28 -17.10
CA SER A 148 12.13 -9.63 -17.47
C SER A 148 12.01 -8.22 -16.92
N LEU A 149 12.55 -7.92 -15.74
CA LEU A 149 12.65 -6.54 -15.23
C LEU A 149 13.57 -5.69 -16.09
N GLU A 150 14.75 -6.20 -16.45
CA GLU A 150 15.71 -5.49 -17.32
C GLU A 150 15.14 -5.19 -18.71
N ALA A 151 14.31 -6.09 -19.23
CA ALA A 151 13.65 -5.92 -20.52
C ALA A 151 12.56 -4.83 -20.50
N ILE A 152 11.97 -4.54 -19.34
CA ILE A 152 10.97 -3.48 -19.18
C ILE A 152 11.65 -2.13 -19.16
N ASP A 153 12.64 -1.96 -18.28
CA ASP A 153 13.45 -0.75 -18.22
C ASP A 153 14.84 -1.09 -17.67
N PRO A 154 15.93 -0.76 -18.39
CA PRO A 154 17.30 -0.99 -17.93
C PRO A 154 17.62 -0.33 -16.58
N ALA A 155 16.94 0.77 -16.23
CA ALA A 155 17.11 1.45 -14.95
C ALA A 155 16.65 0.61 -13.75
N LEU A 156 15.84 -0.44 -13.97
CA LEU A 156 15.49 -1.41 -12.91
C LEU A 156 16.70 -2.23 -12.43
N LYS A 157 17.84 -2.21 -13.13
CA LYS A 157 19.13 -2.71 -12.60
C LYS A 157 19.62 -1.92 -11.39
N MET A 158 19.24 -0.65 -11.30
CA MET A 158 19.63 0.27 -10.24
C MET A 158 18.76 0.14 -8.98
N LEU A 159 17.96 -0.92 -8.89
CA LEU A 159 17.02 -1.14 -7.79
C LEU A 159 17.75 -1.30 -6.46
N ARG A 160 17.42 -0.41 -5.52
CA ARG A 160 18.05 -0.38 -4.18
C ARG A 160 17.23 -1.05 -3.11
N ASN A 161 15.90 -1.06 -3.25
CA ASN A 161 15.01 -1.54 -2.21
C ASN A 161 13.99 -2.52 -2.78
N ILE A 162 13.92 -3.71 -2.21
CA ILE A 162 12.87 -4.69 -2.51
C ILE A 162 12.11 -5.11 -1.26
N MET A 163 10.89 -5.53 -1.49
CA MET A 163 10.07 -6.23 -0.51
C MET A 163 9.72 -7.62 -1.05
N VAL A 164 9.72 -8.59 -0.16
CA VAL A 164 9.37 -9.99 -0.48
C VAL A 164 8.33 -10.46 0.51
N HIS A 165 7.43 -11.33 0.04
CA HIS A 165 6.48 -11.98 0.93
C HIS A 165 7.18 -13.00 1.83
N PRO A 166 6.83 -13.07 3.13
CA PRO A 166 7.30 -14.14 3.98
C PRO A 166 6.79 -15.46 3.43
N ASN A 167 7.68 -16.44 3.34
CA ASN A 167 7.33 -17.78 2.95
C ASN A 167 8.04 -18.75 3.88
N TRP A 168 7.25 -19.52 4.62
CA TRP A 168 7.74 -20.56 5.50
C TRP A 168 6.79 -21.73 5.45
N ASN A 169 7.36 -22.92 5.27
CA ASN A 169 6.69 -24.20 5.19
C ASN A 169 7.42 -25.25 6.04
N ASP A 170 8.05 -24.82 7.15
CA ASP A 170 8.90 -25.63 8.03
C ASP A 170 10.17 -26.21 7.37
N GLN A 171 10.48 -25.78 6.15
CA GLN A 171 11.71 -26.13 5.44
C GLN A 171 12.52 -24.88 5.14
N ARG A 172 13.85 -25.06 5.09
CA ARG A 172 14.76 -24.00 4.63
C ARG A 172 14.56 -23.77 3.15
N MET A 173 14.28 -22.53 2.78
CA MET A 173 13.99 -22.14 1.41
C MET A 173 15.10 -21.28 0.84
N VAL A 174 15.22 -21.29 -0.48
CA VAL A 174 16.08 -20.41 -1.26
C VAL A 174 15.18 -19.66 -2.25
N PRO A 175 15.37 -18.33 -2.44
CA PRO A 175 14.62 -17.59 -3.44
C PRO A 175 14.88 -18.19 -4.83
N THR A 176 13.84 -18.28 -5.65
CA THR A 176 14.01 -18.72 -7.05
C THR A 176 14.57 -17.60 -7.92
N VAL A 177 14.25 -16.35 -7.58
CA VAL A 177 14.84 -15.17 -8.21
C VAL A 177 16.27 -14.97 -7.69
N PRO A 178 17.27 -14.81 -8.57
CA PRO A 178 18.66 -14.61 -8.20
C PRO A 178 18.90 -13.18 -7.70
N LEU A 179 18.51 -12.88 -6.45
CA LEU A 179 18.61 -11.54 -5.86
C LEU A 179 20.01 -10.93 -5.92
N ALA A 180 21.06 -11.76 -5.86
CA ALA A 180 22.45 -11.31 -5.98
C ALA A 180 22.81 -10.70 -7.35
N ARG A 181 21.96 -10.87 -8.37
CA ARG A 181 22.12 -10.20 -9.67
C ARG A 181 21.75 -8.72 -9.66
N LEU A 182 21.25 -8.19 -8.54
CA LEU A 182 20.93 -6.77 -8.35
C LEU A 182 22.12 -6.06 -7.68
N PRO A 183 23.06 -5.46 -8.44
CA PRO A 183 24.33 -4.99 -7.89
C PRO A 183 24.18 -3.77 -6.95
N TYR A 184 23.08 -3.03 -7.08
CA TYR A 184 22.81 -1.83 -6.28
C TYR A 184 21.83 -2.09 -5.13
N LEU A 185 21.51 -3.36 -4.85
CA LEU A 185 20.53 -3.69 -3.83
C LEU A 185 21.07 -3.35 -2.44
N GLU A 186 20.45 -2.37 -1.79
CA GLU A 186 20.82 -1.91 -0.44
C GLU A 186 19.94 -2.56 0.62
N ARG A 187 18.67 -2.84 0.31
CA ARG A 187 17.67 -3.30 1.28
C ARG A 187 16.75 -4.39 0.74
N VAL A 188 16.55 -5.41 1.58
CA VAL A 188 15.56 -6.47 1.36
C VAL A 188 14.65 -6.53 2.59
N LEU A 189 13.37 -6.23 2.41
CA LEU A 189 12.40 -6.29 3.48
C LEU A 189 11.50 -7.50 3.31
N VAL A 190 11.42 -8.35 4.33
CA VAL A 190 10.38 -9.38 4.44
C VAL A 190 9.13 -8.69 4.95
N ALA A 191 8.19 -8.41 4.05
CA ALA A 191 7.06 -7.53 4.34
C ALA A 191 5.81 -8.33 4.71
N SER A 192 5.18 -7.99 5.83
CA SER A 192 3.87 -8.53 6.21
C SER A 192 2.97 -7.44 6.75
N ASP A 193 1.69 -7.76 6.80
CA ASP A 193 0.67 -6.84 7.27
C ASP A 193 0.78 -6.58 8.76
N GLU A 194 0.45 -5.37 9.17
CA GLU A 194 0.38 -4.92 10.56
C GLU A 194 -0.41 -5.91 11.44
N LYS A 195 -1.52 -6.46 10.92
CA LYS A 195 -2.34 -7.49 11.60
C LYS A 195 -1.66 -8.87 11.70
N SER A 196 -0.73 -9.16 10.80
CA SER A 196 0.04 -10.41 10.78
C SER A 196 1.30 -10.31 11.64
N ILE A 197 1.71 -9.10 12.03
CA ILE A 197 2.84 -8.89 12.93
C ILE A 197 2.54 -9.53 14.27
N GLY A 198 3.48 -10.34 14.73
CA GLY A 198 3.32 -11.15 15.93
C GLY A 198 2.84 -12.56 15.64
N LEU A 199 1.68 -12.72 14.97
CA LEU A 199 1.14 -14.03 14.61
C LEU A 199 2.09 -14.80 13.67
N ARG A 200 2.69 -14.10 12.71
CA ARG A 200 3.65 -14.66 11.74
C ARG A 200 5.09 -14.24 12.02
N SER A 201 5.36 -13.82 13.25
CA SER A 201 6.68 -13.31 13.66
C SER A 201 7.81 -14.28 13.34
N GLU A 202 7.65 -15.55 13.71
CA GLU A 202 8.61 -16.62 13.45
C GLU A 202 8.82 -16.84 11.95
N VAL A 203 7.72 -16.92 11.19
CA VAL A 203 7.75 -17.08 9.73
C VAL A 203 8.56 -15.97 9.07
N MET A 204 8.35 -14.71 9.46
CA MET A 204 9.07 -13.57 8.91
C MET A 204 10.57 -13.62 9.21
N PHE A 205 10.95 -13.93 10.46
CA PHE A 205 12.36 -14.01 10.84
C PHE A 205 13.06 -15.24 10.24
N SER A 206 12.35 -16.35 10.06
CA SER A 206 12.84 -17.51 9.31
C SER A 206 13.11 -17.15 7.85
N THR A 207 12.21 -16.42 7.18
CA THR A 207 12.46 -15.92 5.83
C THR A 207 13.65 -14.95 5.79
N VAL A 208 13.80 -14.05 6.77
CA VAL A 208 14.98 -13.17 6.89
C VAL A 208 16.27 -14.00 7.00
N HIS A 209 16.25 -15.06 7.80
CA HIS A 209 17.39 -15.96 7.94
C HIS A 209 17.72 -16.68 6.63
N ASP A 210 16.71 -17.19 5.93
CA ASP A 210 16.87 -17.89 4.65
C ASP A 210 17.48 -16.97 3.57
N ILE A 211 17.08 -15.69 3.51
CA ILE A 211 17.69 -14.71 2.61
C ILE A 211 19.14 -14.41 3.00
N LYS A 212 19.45 -14.29 4.31
CA LYS A 212 20.83 -14.10 4.78
C LYS A 212 21.72 -15.29 4.36
N MET A 213 21.22 -16.51 4.56
CA MET A 213 21.90 -17.74 4.17
C MET A 213 22.15 -17.79 2.65
N TYR A 214 21.16 -17.38 1.84
CA TYR A 214 21.33 -17.27 0.39
C TYR A 214 22.51 -16.37 0.01
N TYR A 215 22.65 -15.19 0.64
CA TYR A 215 23.78 -14.29 0.39
C TYR A 215 25.11 -14.86 0.90
N ASP A 216 25.11 -15.52 2.06
CA ASP A 216 26.32 -16.15 2.59
C ASP A 216 26.83 -17.28 1.67
N ILE A 217 25.93 -18.09 1.11
CA ILE A 217 26.27 -19.13 0.13
C ILE A 217 26.78 -18.48 -1.16
N THR A 218 26.08 -17.45 -1.65
CA THR A 218 26.45 -16.76 -2.90
C THR A 218 27.81 -16.08 -2.79
N ARG A 219 28.13 -15.48 -1.64
CA ARG A 219 29.43 -14.82 -1.40
C ARG A 219 30.60 -15.80 -1.36
N LYS A 220 30.36 -17.07 -1.01
CA LYS A 220 31.40 -18.12 -1.12
C LYS A 220 31.76 -18.42 -2.58
N THR A 221 30.80 -18.29 -3.50
CA THR A 221 31.01 -18.49 -4.94
C THR A 221 31.40 -17.22 -5.68
N ALA A 222 30.96 -16.06 -5.20
CA ALA A 222 31.10 -14.74 -5.82
C ALA A 222 31.39 -13.69 -4.72
N PRO A 223 32.66 -13.55 -4.27
CA PRO A 223 33.04 -12.68 -3.15
C PRO A 223 32.73 -11.20 -3.33
N GLU A 224 32.56 -10.75 -4.57
CA GLU A 224 32.19 -9.37 -4.95
C GLU A 224 30.74 -9.01 -4.59
N VAL A 225 29.89 -10.01 -4.32
CA VAL A 225 28.48 -9.79 -4.00
C VAL A 225 28.34 -9.14 -2.62
N THR A 226 27.79 -7.93 -2.61
CA THR A 226 27.48 -7.19 -1.37
C THR A 226 26.18 -7.72 -0.76
N THR A 227 26.18 -7.95 0.55
CA THR A 227 24.97 -8.37 1.27
C THR A 227 24.12 -7.16 1.64
N PRO A 228 22.85 -7.07 1.16
CA PRO A 228 21.97 -5.95 1.51
C PRO A 228 21.55 -6.01 2.98
N LYS A 229 21.02 -4.89 3.49
CA LYS A 229 20.34 -4.87 4.79
C LYS A 229 19.03 -5.66 4.69
N ILE A 230 18.99 -6.81 5.35
CA ILE A 230 17.82 -7.69 5.39
C ILE A 230 17.09 -7.50 6.72
N ALA A 231 15.81 -7.11 6.64
CA ALA A 231 14.99 -6.77 7.80
C ALA A 231 13.52 -7.14 7.58
N VAL A 232 12.69 -7.00 8.61
CA VAL A 232 11.24 -7.22 8.59
C VAL A 232 10.54 -5.89 8.31
N GLY A 233 9.66 -5.83 7.32
CA GLY A 233 8.84 -4.67 7.01
C GLY A 233 7.39 -4.83 7.48
N CYS A 234 6.85 -3.81 8.14
CA CYS A 234 5.43 -3.71 8.51
C CYS A 234 4.68 -2.92 7.46
N LEU A 235 3.70 -3.55 6.82
CA LEU A 235 2.75 -2.88 5.93
C LEU A 235 1.45 -2.61 6.68
N GLY A 236 1.06 -1.35 6.79
CA GLY A 236 -0.14 -0.94 7.49
C GLY A 236 -0.89 0.15 6.75
N TRP A 237 -2.11 0.44 7.19
CA TRP A 237 -2.88 1.56 6.69
C TRP A 237 -2.56 2.82 7.50
N THR A 238 -2.46 3.96 6.83
CA THR A 238 -2.11 5.24 7.47
C THR A 238 -3.25 6.23 7.41
N GLY A 239 -3.32 7.16 8.38
CA GLY A 239 -4.32 8.22 8.40
C GLY A 239 -5.74 7.68 8.68
N LYS A 240 -6.74 8.21 7.95
CA LYS A 240 -8.15 7.83 8.15
C LYS A 240 -8.43 6.37 7.79
N ASP A 241 -7.68 5.82 6.83
CA ASP A 241 -7.86 4.45 6.35
C ASP A 241 -7.43 3.40 7.39
N ARG A 242 -6.62 3.78 8.40
CA ARG A 242 -6.20 2.87 9.46
C ARG A 242 -7.38 2.34 10.29
N TRP A 243 -8.43 3.15 10.41
CA TRP A 243 -9.58 2.89 11.26
C TRP A 243 -10.80 2.39 10.48
N THR A 244 -10.68 2.22 9.17
CA THR A 244 -11.77 1.68 8.36
C THR A 244 -11.78 0.15 8.45
N MET A 245 -12.96 -0.43 8.71
CA MET A 245 -13.11 -1.89 8.76
C MET A 245 -13.00 -2.51 7.36
N HIS A 246 -13.40 -1.75 6.34
CA HIS A 246 -13.33 -2.14 4.94
C HIS A 246 -12.38 -1.21 4.22
N HIS A 247 -11.23 -1.75 3.86
CA HIS A 247 -10.35 -1.12 2.90
C HIS A 247 -10.89 -1.48 1.51
N GLY A 248 -11.05 -0.50 0.62
CA GLY A 248 -11.60 -0.73 -0.71
C GLY A 248 -10.77 -1.71 -1.54
N ARG A 249 -11.07 -1.84 -2.84
CA ARG A 249 -10.31 -2.74 -3.74
C ARG A 249 -8.83 -2.33 -3.91
N HIS A 250 -8.47 -1.11 -3.53
CA HIS A 250 -7.12 -0.59 -3.68
C HIS A 250 -6.27 -0.86 -2.46
N ASP A 251 -5.06 -1.32 -2.72
CA ASP A 251 -4.09 -1.57 -1.68
C ASP A 251 -3.28 -0.32 -1.36
N ASN A 252 -3.76 0.40 -0.35
CA ASN A 252 -3.15 1.65 0.10
C ASN A 252 -2.18 1.44 1.26
N ARG A 253 -1.73 0.19 1.50
CA ARG A 253 -0.82 -0.10 2.60
C ARG A 253 0.52 0.59 2.37
N GLN A 254 1.05 1.20 3.41
CA GLN A 254 2.34 1.87 3.42
C GLN A 254 3.30 1.14 4.35
N LEU A 255 4.60 1.37 4.17
CA LEU A 255 5.60 0.89 5.11
C LEU A 255 5.52 1.70 6.40
N VAL A 256 4.97 1.10 7.45
CA VAL A 256 4.76 1.76 8.75
C VAL A 256 5.99 1.64 9.64
N ALA A 257 6.66 0.49 9.61
CA ALA A 257 7.81 0.20 10.47
C ALA A 257 8.78 -0.80 9.83
N VAL A 258 10.03 -0.78 10.28
CA VAL A 258 11.06 -1.75 9.89
C VAL A 258 11.74 -2.28 11.15
N PHE A 259 11.80 -3.60 11.30
CA PHE A 259 12.38 -4.26 12.47
C PHE A 259 13.63 -5.03 12.08
N GLN A 260 14.70 -4.81 12.85
CA GLN A 260 15.97 -5.53 12.66
C GLN A 260 16.02 -6.80 13.51
N ASP A 261 15.28 -6.82 14.61
CA ASP A 261 15.25 -7.89 15.59
C ASP A 261 13.82 -8.19 16.05
N TYR A 262 13.67 -9.36 16.67
CA TYR A 262 12.40 -9.88 17.13
C TYR A 262 11.81 -9.06 18.28
N ALA A 263 12.68 -8.49 19.13
CA ALA A 263 12.26 -7.73 20.30
C ALA A 263 11.56 -6.41 19.90
N ALA A 264 12.13 -5.66 18.97
CA ALA A 264 11.55 -4.44 18.42
C ALA A 264 10.20 -4.71 17.74
N MET A 265 10.08 -5.83 17.04
CA MET A 265 8.82 -6.23 16.41
C MET A 265 7.76 -6.63 17.45
N LYS A 266 8.14 -7.33 18.52
CA LYS A 266 7.24 -7.66 19.64
C LYS A 266 6.77 -6.43 20.40
N GLU A 267 7.66 -5.46 20.60
CA GLU A 267 7.31 -4.20 21.23
C GLU A 267 6.31 -3.42 20.36
N HIS A 268 6.53 -3.37 19.05
CA HIS A 268 5.56 -2.77 18.14
C HIS A 268 4.21 -3.49 18.17
N GLN A 269 4.20 -4.84 18.19
CA GLN A 269 2.96 -5.60 18.34
C GLN A 269 2.19 -5.21 19.61
N ARG A 270 2.89 -5.03 20.74
CA ARG A 270 2.30 -4.59 22.00
C ARG A 270 1.66 -3.20 21.87
N LEU A 271 2.38 -2.25 21.27
CA LEU A 271 1.85 -0.90 21.02
C LEU A 271 0.59 -0.92 20.15
N LEU A 272 0.56 -1.77 19.11
CA LEU A 272 -0.63 -1.93 18.26
C LEU A 272 -1.82 -2.49 19.04
N GLN A 273 -1.60 -3.48 19.91
CA GLN A 273 -2.65 -4.06 20.75
C GLN A 273 -3.18 -3.05 21.77
N GLU A 274 -2.31 -2.24 22.37
CA GLU A 274 -2.70 -1.16 23.28
C GLU A 274 -3.51 -0.09 22.54
N GLU A 275 -3.11 0.27 21.32
CA GLU A 275 -3.83 1.23 20.48
C GLU A 275 -5.21 0.70 20.04
N GLU A 276 -5.30 -0.56 19.63
CA GLU A 276 -6.55 -1.23 19.27
C GLU A 276 -7.50 -1.34 20.48
N LYS A 277 -6.96 -1.70 21.65
CA LYS A 277 -7.72 -1.75 22.91
C LYS A 277 -8.27 -0.36 23.25
N ARG A 278 -7.42 0.66 23.20
CA ARG A 278 -7.82 2.05 23.45
C ARG A 278 -8.92 2.50 22.48
N PHE A 279 -8.76 2.23 21.18
CA PHE A 279 -9.76 2.55 20.17
C PHE A 279 -11.10 1.85 20.46
N THR A 280 -11.05 0.59 20.86
CA THR A 280 -12.24 -0.20 21.20
C THR A 280 -12.93 0.36 22.44
N GLU A 281 -12.18 0.73 23.48
CA GLU A 281 -12.71 1.36 24.69
C GLU A 281 -13.29 2.76 24.42
N GLU A 282 -12.65 3.57 23.57
CA GLU A 282 -13.16 4.89 23.18
C GLU A 282 -14.46 4.78 22.36
N ARG A 283 -14.57 3.76 21.51
CA ARG A 283 -15.72 3.58 20.61
C ARG A 283 -16.89 2.82 21.22
N PHE A 284 -16.60 1.80 22.04
CA PHE A 284 -17.57 0.86 22.59
C PHE A 284 -17.61 0.83 24.12
N GLY A 285 -16.79 1.65 24.79
CA GLY A 285 -16.79 1.76 26.24
C GLY A 285 -18.14 2.19 26.82
N PRO A 286 -18.28 2.16 28.15
CA PRO A 286 -19.55 2.33 28.87
C PRO A 286 -20.23 3.69 28.70
N ARG A 287 -19.65 4.62 27.94
CA ARG A 287 -20.41 5.74 27.37
C ARG A 287 -21.34 5.18 26.31
N THR A 288 -22.50 4.72 26.77
CA THR A 288 -23.64 4.27 25.98
C THR A 288 -23.68 5.07 24.67
N PRO A 289 -23.45 4.45 23.50
CA PRO A 289 -23.46 5.16 22.23
C PRO A 289 -24.71 6.01 22.14
N SER A 290 -24.63 7.26 21.71
CA SER A 290 -25.81 8.15 21.74
C SER A 290 -27.01 7.55 20.99
N PHE A 291 -26.77 6.68 20.01
CA PHE A 291 -27.81 5.91 19.34
C PHE A 291 -28.46 4.85 20.26
N MET A 292 -27.71 4.14 21.10
CA MET A 292 -28.24 3.20 22.10
C MET A 292 -29.02 3.93 23.19
N VAL A 293 -28.57 5.12 23.60
CA VAL A 293 -29.33 6.01 24.50
C VAL A 293 -30.60 6.47 23.83
N LYS A 294 -30.54 6.94 22.57
CA LYS A 294 -31.71 7.35 21.80
C LYS A 294 -32.68 6.20 21.55
N LEU A 295 -32.17 4.98 21.30
CA LEU A 295 -33.00 3.79 21.09
C LEU A 295 -33.66 3.35 22.40
N ARG A 296 -32.94 3.42 23.52
CA ARG A 296 -33.49 3.16 24.86
C ARG A 296 -34.54 4.20 25.24
N GLN A 297 -34.25 5.50 25.05
CA GLN A 297 -35.19 6.60 25.26
C GLN A 297 -36.41 6.48 24.36
N ALA A 298 -36.26 6.10 23.09
CA ALA A 298 -37.39 5.85 22.19
C ALA A 298 -38.22 4.66 22.68
N ARG A 299 -37.58 3.57 23.13
CA ARG A 299 -38.26 2.39 23.67
C ARG A 299 -38.99 2.69 24.98
N GLU A 300 -38.41 3.52 25.84
CA GLU A 300 -39.02 4.02 27.08
C GLU A 300 -40.17 5.00 26.79
N ALA A 301 -40.02 5.90 25.80
CA ALA A 301 -41.07 6.81 25.35
C ALA A 301 -42.25 6.07 24.68
N HIS A 302 -42.01 4.90 24.08
CA HIS A 302 -43.05 4.01 23.59
C HIS A 302 -43.55 3.00 24.64
N SER A 303 -42.91 2.95 25.81
CA SER A 303 -43.29 2.12 26.95
C SER A 303 -43.99 2.91 28.06
N THR A 304 -44.49 4.12 27.76
CA THR A 304 -45.65 4.62 28.51
C THR A 304 -46.83 3.73 28.18
N GLU A 305 -47.22 2.93 29.18
CA GLU A 305 -48.37 2.04 29.17
C GLU A 305 -49.53 2.60 28.33
N PRO A 306 -50.05 1.86 27.33
CA PRO A 306 -51.37 2.18 26.83
C PRO A 306 -52.33 2.06 28.01
N LYS A 307 -52.93 3.18 28.42
CA LYS A 307 -54.12 3.17 29.30
C LYS A 307 -55.03 2.03 28.82
N PRO A 308 -55.50 1.15 29.71
CA PRO A 308 -56.31 0.01 29.30
C PRO A 308 -57.55 0.53 28.57
N ILE A 309 -57.54 0.36 27.25
CA ILE A 309 -58.72 0.58 26.42
C ILE A 309 -59.65 -0.58 26.72
N SER A 310 -60.78 -0.26 27.35
CA SER A 310 -61.88 -1.19 27.57
C SER A 310 -62.25 -1.85 26.24
N ILE A 311 -61.99 -3.14 26.14
CA ILE A 311 -62.27 -3.98 24.97
C ILE A 311 -63.79 -4.16 24.86
N LEU A 312 -64.39 -3.59 23.81
CA LEU A 312 -65.67 -4.06 23.27
C LEU A 312 -65.39 -5.19 22.25
N PRO A 313 -66.26 -6.22 22.17
CA PRO A 313 -65.95 -7.42 21.42
C PRO A 313 -66.13 -7.24 19.91
N ALA A 314 -65.12 -7.76 19.20
CA ALA A 314 -65.10 -8.44 17.91
C ALA A 314 -66.04 -7.94 16.78
N THR A 315 -65.44 -7.59 15.64
CA THR A 315 -65.50 -8.40 14.41
C THR A 315 -64.79 -7.66 13.28
N LYS A 316 -63.68 -8.23 12.79
CA LYS A 316 -63.37 -8.35 11.35
C LYS A 316 -61.99 -9.00 11.18
N THR A 317 -62.00 -10.04 10.38
CA THR A 317 -60.90 -10.86 9.88
C THR A 317 -59.81 -10.01 9.23
N LEU A 318 -58.56 -10.20 9.67
CA LEU A 318 -57.37 -9.72 8.96
C LEU A 318 -56.67 -10.89 8.24
N PRO A 319 -56.13 -10.67 7.03
CA PRO A 319 -55.54 -11.72 6.21
C PRO A 319 -54.17 -12.16 6.74
N LYS A 320 -53.89 -13.46 6.59
CA LYS A 320 -52.62 -14.13 6.90
C LYS A 320 -51.49 -13.52 6.04
N PRO A 321 -50.31 -13.23 6.60
CA PRO A 321 -49.13 -12.89 5.79
C PRO A 321 -48.66 -14.12 5.00
N PRO A 322 -48.10 -13.94 3.78
CA PRO A 322 -47.65 -15.05 2.94
C PRO A 322 -46.41 -15.73 3.51
N THR A 323 -46.42 -17.06 3.45
CA THR A 323 -45.34 -17.96 3.87
C THR A 323 -44.26 -18.03 2.78
N TYR A 324 -42.99 -18.03 3.18
CA TYR A 324 -41.82 -17.89 2.31
C TYR A 324 -41.32 -19.23 1.71
N GLU A 325 -42.17 -19.95 0.96
CA GLU A 325 -41.78 -21.23 0.33
C GLU A 325 -42.05 -21.34 -1.19
N GLU A 326 -42.33 -20.24 -1.89
CA GLU A 326 -42.43 -20.25 -3.37
C GLU A 326 -41.43 -19.26 -3.99
N ALA A 327 -40.17 -19.69 -4.07
CA ALA A 327 -39.20 -19.16 -5.02
C ALA A 327 -38.36 -20.32 -5.56
N THR A 328 -39.05 -21.34 -6.06
CA THR A 328 -38.45 -22.36 -6.92
C THR A 328 -38.47 -21.87 -8.36
N SER A 329 -37.36 -22.17 -9.04
CA SER A 329 -37.37 -22.75 -10.38
C SER A 329 -37.54 -21.83 -11.61
N ALA A 330 -36.58 -22.04 -12.52
CA ALA A 330 -36.58 -21.82 -13.96
C ALA A 330 -36.20 -20.41 -14.45
N ASP A 331 -34.98 -20.26 -15.01
CA ASP A 331 -34.80 -20.54 -16.43
C ASP A 331 -33.32 -20.72 -16.84
N ALA A 332 -33.13 -21.59 -17.83
CA ALA A 332 -31.88 -22.04 -18.43
C ALA A 332 -31.48 -21.16 -19.65
N PRO A 333 -30.34 -21.41 -20.33
CA PRO A 333 -29.57 -20.37 -21.02
C PRO A 333 -29.96 -20.12 -22.48
N LEU A 334 -29.68 -18.91 -22.96
CA LEU A 334 -29.58 -18.59 -24.37
C LEU A 334 -28.14 -18.78 -24.86
N LYS A 335 -27.98 -19.65 -25.85
CA LYS A 335 -26.86 -19.69 -26.79
C LYS A 335 -27.27 -18.92 -28.05
N GLU A 336 -26.38 -18.07 -28.55
CA GLU A 336 -25.87 -18.09 -29.93
C GLU A 336 -24.46 -17.51 -29.96
#